data_AF-A0AAV7VI93-F1
#
_entry.id   AF-A0AAV7VI93-F1
#
_cell.length_a   1.000
_cell.length_b   1.000
_cell.length_c   1.000
_cell.angle_alpha   90.00
_cell.angle_beta   90.00
_cell.angle_gamma   90.00
#
_symmetry.space_group_name_H-M   'P 1'
#
loop_
_entity.id
_entity.type
_entity.pdbx_description
1 polymer ?
#
loop_
_entity_poly.entity_id
_entity_poly.type
_entity_poly.pdbx_seq_one_letter_code
_entity_poly.pdbx_strand_id
1 'polypeptide(L)'
;MPWLQAVQPTKGDDVFDEEVDDMQIMQQEWKSTMEKRVKEGYRDGMDAGKADSLQQGFNEGYKEGLAVLMTSGTLKGCLWALKCWSCLLETSSYLSTEIDNLLLAVGRFEENASRSLATSSLQPHPGVLADSIKDISLNQSAAPQEHCDSREGRSSDCCADIKGFPCKRSDGPTSSPPECCRKAQEALLKKLVCRTLSVAKDMNMSEDLINVLQNLEK
;
A
#
# COMPACT_ATOMS: atom_id res chain seq x y z
N MET A 1 -33.78 83.86 23.10
CA MET A 1 -33.44 84.22 21.70
C MET A 1 -32.21 85.10 21.77
N PRO A 2 -31.30 85.19 20.79
CA PRO A 2 -31.29 84.66 19.41
C PRO A 2 -29.89 84.20 18.91
N TRP A 3 -29.85 83.84 17.63
CA TRP A 3 -28.76 83.93 16.63
C TRP A 3 -27.53 83.02 16.79
N LEU A 4 -27.42 81.96 15.99
CA LEU A 4 -26.79 82.04 14.65
C LEU A 4 -25.44 82.74 14.71
N GLN A 5 -24.43 82.05 15.21
CA GLN A 5 -23.05 82.39 14.86
C GLN A 5 -22.51 81.29 13.97
N ALA A 6 -22.23 81.70 12.74
CA ALA A 6 -21.79 80.90 11.62
C ALA A 6 -20.70 79.90 12.02
N VAL A 7 -20.92 78.63 11.67
CA VAL A 7 -19.83 77.68 11.49
C VAL A 7 -18.97 78.25 10.38
N GLN A 8 -17.79 78.76 10.75
CA GLN A 8 -16.74 79.08 9.81
C GLN A 8 -16.43 77.81 9.01
N PRO A 9 -16.09 77.92 7.71
CA PRO A 9 -15.61 76.77 6.98
C PRO A 9 -14.31 76.34 7.65
N THR A 10 -14.37 75.28 8.46
CA THR A 10 -13.17 74.59 8.90
C THR A 10 -12.48 74.14 7.63
N LYS A 11 -11.27 74.68 7.45
CA LYS A 11 -10.31 74.32 6.41
C LYS A 11 -10.47 72.86 6.05
N GLY A 12 -10.58 72.60 4.75
CA GLY A 12 -10.84 71.30 4.14
C GLY A 12 -10.30 70.16 4.97
N ASP A 13 -11.23 69.43 5.60
CA ASP A 13 -11.05 68.00 5.69
C ASP A 13 -11.13 67.51 4.25
N ASP A 14 -9.96 67.20 3.67
CA ASP A 14 -9.86 66.26 2.57
C ASP A 14 -10.46 64.93 3.07
N VAL A 15 -11.77 64.80 2.91
CA VAL A 15 -12.50 63.54 3.13
C VAL A 15 -12.18 62.52 2.03
N PHE A 16 -11.38 62.96 1.04
CA PHE A 16 -10.89 62.19 -0.09
C PHE A 16 -9.43 62.57 -0.34
N ASP A 17 -8.49 61.95 0.38
CA ASP A 17 -7.11 61.78 -0.13
C ASP A 17 -7.18 60.82 -1.35
N GLU A 18 -7.81 61.28 -2.43
CA GLU A 18 -8.09 60.53 -3.66
C GLU A 18 -6.88 60.58 -4.62
N GLU A 19 -5.72 60.23 -4.08
CA GLU A 19 -4.58 59.77 -4.86
C GLU A 19 -3.95 58.61 -4.09
N VAL A 20 -4.75 57.57 -3.81
CA VAL A 20 -4.13 56.25 -3.66
C VAL A 20 -3.53 55.95 -5.02
N ASP A 21 -2.22 56.14 -5.13
CA ASP A 21 -1.44 55.92 -6.34
C ASP A 21 -1.84 54.55 -6.93
N ASP A 22 -2.50 54.55 -8.09
CA ASP A 22 -2.96 53.34 -8.78
C ASP A 22 -1.81 52.32 -8.92
N MET A 23 -0.57 52.79 -8.98
CA MET A 23 0.64 51.97 -8.97
C MET A 23 0.84 51.22 -7.66
N GLN A 24 0.54 51.82 -6.50
CA GLN A 24 0.59 51.16 -5.19
C GLN A 24 -0.52 50.10 -5.06
N ILE A 25 -1.73 50.38 -5.57
CA ILE A 25 -2.82 49.39 -5.63
C ILE A 25 -2.38 48.20 -6.49
N MET A 26 -1.89 48.45 -7.71
CA MET A 26 -1.39 47.40 -8.60
C MET A 26 -0.26 46.59 -7.94
N GLN A 27 0.65 47.23 -7.21
CA GLN A 27 1.75 46.55 -6.53
C GLN A 27 1.27 45.67 -5.37
N GLN A 28 0.26 46.13 -4.62
CA GLN A 28 -0.37 45.35 -3.55
C GLN A 28 -1.16 44.16 -4.09
N GLU A 29 -1.92 44.35 -5.18
CA GLU A 29 -2.64 43.29 -5.87
C GLU A 29 -1.69 42.24 -6.45
N TRP A 30 -0.60 42.68 -7.09
CA TRP A 30 0.45 41.80 -7.60
C TRP A 30 1.05 40.96 -6.47
N LYS A 31 1.42 41.59 -5.35
CA LYS A 31 2.00 40.89 -4.19
C LYS A 31 1.01 39.88 -3.60
N SER A 32 -0.24 40.27 -3.40
CA SER A 32 -1.29 39.37 -2.89
C SER A 32 -1.52 38.19 -3.83
N THR A 33 -1.56 38.43 -5.13
CA THR A 33 -1.74 37.39 -6.16
C THR A 33 -0.56 36.44 -6.20
N MET A 34 0.67 36.96 -6.07
CA MET A 34 1.87 36.12 -6.02
C MET A 34 1.91 35.25 -4.75
N GLU A 35 1.57 35.81 -3.59
CA GLU A 35 1.46 35.04 -2.34
C GLU A 35 0.39 33.95 -2.41
N LYS A 36 -0.76 34.24 -3.04
CA LYS A 36 -1.82 33.24 -3.29
C LYS A 36 -1.32 32.11 -4.17
N ARG A 37 -0.67 32.43 -5.30
CA ARG A 37 -0.12 31.43 -6.22
C ARG A 37 0.89 30.49 -5.55
N VAL A 38 1.75 31.02 -4.67
CA VAL A 38 2.71 30.19 -3.92
C VAL A 38 1.98 29.24 -2.95
N LYS A 39 0.98 29.73 -2.23
CA LYS A 39 0.17 28.90 -1.30
C LYS A 39 -0.65 27.84 -2.04
N GLU A 40 -1.22 28.20 -3.19
CA GLU A 40 -1.96 27.28 -4.06
C GLU A 40 -1.03 26.20 -4.62
N GLY A 41 0.13 26.58 -5.17
CA GLY A 41 1.12 25.62 -5.68
C GLY A 41 1.62 24.64 -4.61
N TYR A 42 1.77 25.07 -3.36
CA TYR A 42 2.13 24.17 -2.26
C TYR A 42 1.01 23.17 -1.93
N ARG A 43 -0.25 23.62 -1.90
CA ARG A 43 -1.40 22.73 -1.67
C ARG A 43 -1.54 21.72 -2.79
N ASP A 44 -1.48 22.19 -4.04
CA ASP A 44 -1.57 21.35 -5.23
C ASP A 44 -0.43 20.32 -5.26
N GLY A 45 0.81 20.73 -4.97
CA GLY A 45 1.95 19.82 -4.89
C GLY A 45 1.82 18.78 -3.78
N MET A 46 1.33 19.19 -2.60
CA MET A 46 1.07 18.27 -1.49
C MET A 46 -0.01 17.24 -1.84
N ASP A 47 -1.09 17.67 -2.49
CA ASP A 47 -2.20 16.79 -2.83
C ASP A 47 -1.85 15.88 -4.01
N ALA A 48 -1.09 16.37 -5.00
CA ALA A 48 -0.52 15.55 -6.07
C ALA A 48 0.42 14.48 -5.50
N GLY A 49 1.34 14.85 -4.60
CA GLY A 49 2.27 13.90 -3.98
C GLY A 49 1.57 12.80 -3.17
N LYS A 50 0.49 13.15 -2.44
CA LYS A 50 -0.34 12.16 -1.73
C LYS A 50 -1.03 11.20 -2.71
N ALA A 51 -1.61 11.73 -3.77
CA ALA A 51 -2.30 10.93 -4.78
C ALA A 51 -1.32 9.96 -5.48
N ASP A 52 -0.15 10.44 -5.86
CA ASP A 52 0.88 9.64 -6.52
C ASP A 52 1.43 8.55 -5.59
N SER A 53 1.74 8.90 -4.34
CA SER A 53 2.23 7.93 -3.34
C SER A 53 1.17 6.86 -3.03
N LEU A 54 -0.09 7.24 -2.90
CA LEU A 54 -1.21 6.30 -2.72
C LEU A 54 -1.34 5.36 -3.91
N GLN A 55 -1.31 5.92 -5.13
CA GLN A 55 -1.45 5.13 -6.35
C GLN A 55 -0.26 4.17 -6.54
N GLN A 56 0.95 4.60 -6.19
CA GLN A 56 2.13 3.74 -6.21
C GLN A 56 1.95 2.56 -5.24
N GLY A 57 1.56 2.83 -3.99
CA GLY A 57 1.30 1.78 -3.00
C GLY A 57 0.19 0.82 -3.44
N PHE A 58 -0.89 1.34 -4.04
CA PHE A 58 -1.94 0.50 -4.62
C PHE A 58 -1.42 -0.37 -5.76
N ASN A 59 -0.66 0.19 -6.70
CA ASN A 59 -0.11 -0.55 -7.83
C ASN A 59 0.83 -1.67 -7.39
N GLU A 60 1.68 -1.42 -6.40
CA GLU A 60 2.59 -2.41 -5.83
C GLU A 60 1.82 -3.52 -5.10
N GLY A 61 0.90 -3.16 -4.20
CA GLY A 61 0.06 -4.12 -3.50
C GLY A 61 -0.84 -4.93 -4.43
N TYR A 62 -1.37 -4.31 -5.50
CA TYR A 62 -2.16 -5.00 -6.51
C TYR A 62 -1.32 -6.02 -7.29
N LYS A 63 -0.11 -5.67 -7.73
CA LYS A 63 0.79 -6.59 -8.42
C LYS A 63 1.13 -7.81 -7.55
N GLU A 64 1.50 -7.57 -6.29
CA GLU A 64 1.88 -8.64 -5.38
C GLU A 64 0.68 -9.54 -5.02
N GLY A 65 -0.45 -8.93 -4.66
CA GLY A 65 -1.67 -9.66 -4.33
C GLY A 65 -2.23 -10.45 -5.51
N LEU A 66 -2.23 -9.87 -6.72
CA LEU A 66 -2.71 -10.54 -7.92
C LEU A 66 -1.84 -11.75 -8.26
N ALA A 67 -0.51 -11.64 -8.18
CA ALA A 67 0.39 -12.76 -8.48
C ALA A 67 0.13 -13.97 -7.57
N VAL A 68 -0.01 -13.73 -6.26
CA VAL A 68 -0.28 -14.81 -5.29
C VAL A 68 -1.69 -15.37 -5.47
N LEU A 69 -2.70 -14.52 -5.66
CA LEU A 69 -4.09 -14.95 -5.79
C LEU A 69 -4.36 -15.70 -7.10
N MET A 70 -3.75 -15.28 -8.20
CA MET A 70 -3.90 -15.96 -9.50
C MET A 70 -3.31 -17.37 -9.46
N THR A 71 -2.14 -17.53 -8.86
CA THR A 71 -1.48 -18.84 -8.78
C THR A 71 -2.19 -19.79 -7.82
N SER A 72 -2.53 -19.34 -6.61
CA SER A 72 -3.28 -20.14 -5.64
C SER A 72 -4.69 -20.44 -6.11
N GLY A 73 -5.38 -19.46 -6.72
CA GLY A 73 -6.72 -19.60 -7.25
C GLY A 73 -6.80 -20.60 -8.40
N THR A 74 -5.83 -20.55 -9.34
CA THR A 74 -5.73 -21.53 -10.43
C THR A 74 -5.48 -22.92 -9.87
N LEU A 75 -4.54 -23.07 -8.94
CA LEU A 75 -4.23 -24.35 -8.30
C LEU A 75 -5.45 -24.94 -7.58
N LYS A 76 -6.19 -24.11 -6.84
CA LYS A 76 -7.43 -24.50 -6.15
C LYS A 76 -8.52 -24.92 -7.14
N GLY A 77 -8.67 -24.18 -8.25
CA GLY A 77 -9.58 -24.53 -9.33
C GLY A 77 -9.25 -25.89 -9.96
N CYS A 78 -7.98 -26.13 -10.26
CA CYS A 78 -7.51 -27.43 -10.75
C CYS A 78 -7.81 -28.56 -9.75
N LEU A 79 -7.54 -28.36 -8.46
CA LEU A 79 -7.85 -29.36 -7.42
C LEU A 79 -9.34 -29.65 -7.30
N TRP A 80 -10.21 -28.65 -7.39
CA TRP A 80 -11.66 -28.87 -7.43
C TRP A 80 -12.09 -29.63 -8.67
N ALA A 81 -11.52 -29.33 -9.84
CA ALA A 81 -11.78 -30.10 -11.06
C ALA A 81 -11.34 -31.56 -10.92
N LEU A 82 -10.15 -31.82 -10.37
CA LEU A 82 -9.64 -33.16 -10.08
C LEU A 82 -10.56 -33.89 -9.09
N LYS A 83 -11.04 -33.20 -8.04
CA LYS A 83 -11.99 -33.76 -7.09
C LYS A 83 -13.29 -34.19 -7.78
N CYS A 84 -13.91 -33.29 -8.54
CA CYS A 84 -15.12 -33.60 -9.30
C CYS A 84 -14.92 -34.80 -10.24
N TRP A 85 -13.79 -34.83 -10.95
CA TRP A 85 -13.43 -35.95 -11.82
C TRP A 85 -13.26 -37.26 -11.04
N SER A 86 -12.58 -37.22 -9.89
CA SER A 86 -12.39 -38.39 -9.03
C SER A 86 -13.71 -38.97 -8.50
N CYS A 87 -14.69 -38.10 -8.21
CA CYS A 87 -16.04 -38.51 -7.79
C CYS A 87 -16.81 -39.19 -8.92
N LEU A 88 -16.60 -38.78 -10.18
CA LEU A 88 -17.28 -39.36 -11.34
C LEU A 88 -16.73 -40.76 -11.71
N LEU A 89 -15.47 -41.02 -11.42
CA LEU A 89 -14.76 -42.25 -11.81
C LEU A 89 -14.60 -43.27 -10.68
N GLU A 90 -15.21 -43.04 -9.51
CA GLU A 90 -15.04 -43.87 -8.31
C GLU A 90 -13.54 -44.17 -8.04
N THR A 91 -12.71 -43.12 -8.19
CA THR A 91 -11.26 -43.22 -8.09
C THR A 91 -10.85 -43.64 -6.67
N SER A 92 -9.67 -44.25 -6.52
CA SER A 92 -9.19 -44.78 -5.25
C SER A 92 -9.37 -43.82 -4.08
N SER A 93 -9.76 -44.37 -2.92
CA SER A 93 -9.99 -43.61 -1.68
C SER A 93 -8.76 -42.79 -1.25
N TYR A 94 -7.56 -43.29 -1.58
CA TYR A 94 -6.29 -42.60 -1.35
C TYR A 94 -6.18 -41.29 -2.14
N LEU A 95 -6.44 -41.32 -3.45
CA LEU A 95 -6.33 -40.13 -4.31
C LEU A 95 -7.36 -39.06 -3.93
N SER A 96 -8.59 -39.47 -3.61
CA SER A 96 -9.62 -38.56 -3.10
C SER A 96 -9.19 -37.86 -1.80
N THR A 97 -8.62 -38.62 -0.86
CA THR A 97 -8.12 -38.09 0.42
C THR A 97 -6.93 -37.15 0.22
N GLU A 98 -6.01 -37.47 -0.72
CA GLU A 98 -4.88 -36.59 -1.04
C GLU A 98 -5.34 -35.28 -1.67
N ILE A 99 -6.33 -35.31 -2.58
CA ILE A 99 -6.92 -34.10 -3.16
C ILE A 99 -7.55 -33.22 -2.06
N ASP A 100 -8.26 -33.82 -1.10
CA ASP A 100 -8.82 -33.10 0.04
C ASP A 100 -7.75 -32.47 0.94
N ASN A 101 -6.67 -33.21 1.21
CA ASN A 101 -5.52 -32.68 1.96
C ASN A 101 -4.86 -31.51 1.22
N LEU A 102 -4.71 -31.60 -0.10
CA LEU A 102 -4.15 -30.53 -0.93
C LEU A 102 -5.06 -29.30 -0.95
N LEU A 103 -6.39 -29.48 -1.07
CA LEU A 103 -7.37 -28.38 -0.99
C LEU A 103 -7.29 -27.67 0.37
N LEU A 104 -7.19 -28.42 1.47
CA LEU A 104 -7.01 -27.85 2.81
C LEU A 104 -5.68 -27.10 2.94
N ALA A 105 -4.60 -27.64 2.36
CA ALA A 105 -3.29 -27.01 2.41
C ALA A 105 -3.24 -25.70 1.58
N VAL A 106 -3.86 -25.67 0.40
CA VAL A 106 -4.02 -24.46 -0.42
C VAL A 106 -4.88 -23.43 0.30
N GLY A 107 -5.97 -23.83 0.95
CA GLY A 107 -6.80 -22.92 1.75
C GLY A 107 -6.03 -22.23 2.88
N ARG A 108 -5.19 -22.98 3.61
CA ARG A 108 -4.31 -22.40 4.64
C ARG A 108 -3.26 -21.47 4.04
N PHE A 109 -2.73 -21.82 2.86
CA PHE A 109 -1.79 -20.95 2.14
C PHE A 109 -2.43 -19.61 1.77
N GLU A 110 -3.65 -19.61 1.22
CA GLU A 110 -4.38 -18.38 0.87
C GLU A 110 -4.62 -17.48 2.08
N GLU A 111 -5.01 -18.06 3.21
CA GLU A 111 -5.23 -17.32 4.45
C GLU A 111 -3.93 -16.70 4.97
N ASN A 112 -2.84 -17.47 4.96
CA ASN A 112 -1.51 -16.98 5.37
C ASN A 112 -0.97 -15.89 4.43
N ALA A 113 -1.14 -16.07 3.12
CA ALA A 113 -0.77 -15.06 2.12
C ALA A 113 -1.54 -13.76 2.32
N SER A 114 -2.86 -13.85 2.54
CA SER A 114 -3.72 -12.69 2.79
C SER A 114 -3.30 -11.91 4.04
N ARG A 115 -2.97 -12.62 5.13
CA ARG A 115 -2.45 -12.01 6.37
C ARG A 115 -1.06 -11.37 6.17
N SER A 116 -0.20 -11.99 5.36
CA SER A 116 1.12 -11.46 5.04
C SER A 116 1.03 -10.16 4.21
N LEU A 117 0.13 -10.12 3.23
CA LEU A 117 -0.13 -8.92 2.43
C LEU A 117 -0.71 -7.80 3.29
N ALA A 118 -1.60 -8.12 4.23
CA ALA A 118 -2.18 -7.13 5.14
C ALA A 118 -1.15 -6.51 6.11
N THR A 119 -0.13 -7.26 6.53
CA THR A 119 0.90 -6.76 7.46
C THR A 119 2.03 -5.98 6.77
N SER A 120 2.29 -6.26 5.48
CA SER A 120 3.35 -5.60 4.71
C SER A 120 3.02 -4.13 4.34
N SER A 121 1.74 -3.75 4.37
CA SER A 121 1.26 -2.39 4.08
C SER A 121 1.59 -1.35 5.17
N LEU A 122 2.19 -1.73 6.30
CA LEU A 122 2.28 -0.87 7.49
C LEU A 122 3.57 -0.02 7.60
N GLN A 123 4.46 -0.04 6.60
CA GLN A 123 5.71 0.72 6.65
C GLN A 123 5.68 1.90 5.68
N PRO A 124 5.29 3.12 6.10
CA PRO A 124 5.67 4.31 5.38
C PRO A 124 7.19 4.47 5.54
N HIS A 125 7.96 4.28 4.46
CA HIS A 125 9.40 4.54 4.47
C HIS A 125 9.64 6.03 4.80
N PRO A 126 10.14 6.39 6.00
CA PRO A 126 10.34 7.79 6.38
C PRO A 126 11.48 8.44 5.59
N GLY A 127 12.34 7.63 4.95
CA GLY A 127 13.45 8.11 4.13
C GLY A 127 13.01 8.91 2.91
N VAL A 128 11.86 8.58 2.31
CA VAL A 128 11.35 9.29 1.11
C VAL A 128 10.85 10.71 1.46
N LEU A 129 10.33 10.89 2.69
CA LEU A 129 9.91 12.19 3.19
C LEU A 129 11.10 13.06 3.58
N ALA A 130 12.13 12.48 4.21
CA ALA A 130 13.29 13.23 4.69
C ALA A 130 14.12 13.88 3.56
N ASP A 131 14.24 13.23 2.41
CA ASP A 131 14.94 13.80 1.25
C ASP A 131 14.08 14.83 0.50
N SER A 132 12.75 14.68 0.50
CA SER A 132 11.82 15.67 -0.09
C SER A 132 11.74 16.97 0.71
N ILE A 133 12.01 16.93 2.03
CA ILE A 133 11.95 18.11 2.92
C ILE A 133 13.20 19.00 2.78
N LYS A 134 14.34 18.48 2.31
CA LYS A 134 15.59 19.26 2.20
C LYS A 134 15.58 20.31 1.08
N ASP A 135 14.76 20.12 0.04
CA ASP A 135 14.68 21.06 -1.10
C ASP A 135 13.61 22.14 -0.93
N ILE A 136 12.72 22.00 0.05
CA ILE A 136 11.73 23.03 0.35
C ILE A 136 12.40 23.98 1.34
N SER A 137 13.05 25.02 0.81
CA SER A 137 13.69 26.10 1.59
C SER A 137 12.65 26.88 2.43
N LEU A 138 12.12 26.25 3.46
CA LEU A 138 11.30 26.87 4.50
C LEU A 138 12.26 27.30 5.60
N ASN A 139 12.76 28.54 5.48
CA ASN A 139 13.37 29.21 6.62
C ASN A 139 12.29 29.43 7.68
N GLN A 140 12.09 28.50 8.61
CA GLN A 140 11.28 28.73 9.80
C GLN A 140 11.97 28.20 11.06
N SER A 141 12.43 29.16 11.85
CA SER A 141 12.51 29.10 13.30
C SER A 141 11.14 28.69 13.85
N ALA A 142 10.95 27.42 14.15
CA ALA A 142 10.00 26.94 15.14
C ALA A 142 10.47 25.56 15.62
N ALA A 143 10.73 25.45 16.92
CA ALA A 143 11.24 24.25 17.54
C ALA A 143 10.27 23.05 17.36
N PRO A 144 10.76 21.83 17.10
CA PRO A 144 9.92 20.64 17.12
C PRO A 144 9.53 20.30 18.56
N GLN A 145 8.23 20.27 18.85
CA GLN A 145 7.70 19.68 20.06
C GLN A 145 7.45 18.20 19.78
N GLU A 146 8.36 17.34 20.23
CA GLU A 146 8.20 15.90 20.14
C GLU A 146 7.18 15.42 21.18
N HIS A 147 6.07 14.86 20.71
CA HIS A 147 5.21 14.00 21.51
C HIS A 147 5.04 12.68 20.79
N CYS A 148 5.86 11.71 21.17
CA CYS A 148 5.80 10.35 20.69
C CYS A 148 5.06 9.50 21.72
N ASP A 149 3.78 9.21 21.47
CA ASP A 149 3.04 8.21 22.24
C ASP A 149 3.69 6.83 22.02
N SER A 150 4.43 6.38 23.02
CA SER A 150 5.02 5.06 23.07
C SER A 150 3.92 4.02 23.28
N ARG A 151 3.53 3.32 22.22
CA ARG A 151 2.74 2.09 22.35
C ARG A 151 3.64 0.89 22.07
N GLU A 152 3.92 0.16 23.14
CA GLU A 152 4.79 -1.02 23.21
C GLU A 152 4.50 -2.03 22.10
N GLY A 153 5.57 -2.45 21.43
CA GLY A 153 5.55 -3.42 20.35
C GLY A 153 5.05 -4.78 20.83
N ARG A 154 3.94 -5.25 20.25
CA ARG A 154 3.67 -6.67 20.16
C ARG A 154 4.38 -7.19 18.92
N SER A 155 5.47 -7.91 19.15
CA SER A 155 6.06 -8.81 18.16
C SER A 155 4.98 -9.79 17.70
N SER A 156 4.38 -9.50 16.55
CA SER A 156 3.50 -10.44 15.86
C SER A 156 4.38 -11.55 15.31
N ASP A 157 4.41 -12.69 16.00
CA ASP A 157 4.98 -13.93 15.47
C ASP A 157 4.16 -14.38 14.25
N CYS A 158 4.42 -13.80 13.07
CA CYS A 158 3.79 -14.17 11.81
C CYS A 158 4.10 -15.62 11.39
N CYS A 159 5.04 -16.29 12.07
CA CYS A 159 5.58 -17.59 11.69
C CYS A 159 5.15 -18.76 12.59
N ALA A 160 4.34 -18.54 13.64
CA ALA A 160 3.96 -19.60 14.58
C ALA A 160 3.03 -20.66 13.96
N ASP A 161 2.24 -20.30 12.94
CA ASP A 161 1.18 -21.15 12.39
C ASP A 161 1.61 -22.06 11.23
N ILE A 162 2.86 -21.97 10.74
CA ILE A 162 3.37 -22.86 9.70
C ILE A 162 3.91 -24.14 10.36
N LYS A 163 3.01 -25.08 10.69
CA LYS A 163 3.41 -26.46 11.03
C LYS A 163 4.07 -27.10 9.81
N GLY A 164 5.41 -27.06 9.75
CA GLY A 164 6.20 -27.79 8.76
C GLY A 164 7.56 -27.19 8.39
N PHE A 165 7.85 -25.94 8.76
CA PHE A 165 9.16 -25.32 8.50
C PHE A 165 9.58 -24.44 9.68
N PRO A 166 10.65 -24.78 10.42
CA PRO A 166 11.21 -23.87 11.40
C PRO A 166 11.93 -22.75 10.64
N CYS A 167 11.41 -21.52 10.70
CA CYS A 167 12.21 -20.34 10.42
C CYS A 167 13.36 -20.32 11.45
N LYS A 168 14.51 -20.88 11.08
CA LYS A 168 15.73 -20.71 11.89
C LYS A 168 16.05 -19.23 11.84
N ARG A 169 15.97 -18.54 12.99
CA ARG A 169 16.61 -17.25 13.16
C ARG A 169 18.10 -17.47 12.86
N SER A 170 18.56 -17.02 11.70
CA SER A 170 19.99 -16.86 11.49
C SER A 170 20.37 -15.56 12.17
N ASP A 171 21.20 -15.64 13.21
CA ASP A 171 21.82 -14.50 13.89
C ASP A 171 22.81 -13.78 12.97
N GLY A 172 22.30 -13.19 11.89
CA GLY A 172 23.04 -12.46 10.87
C GLY A 172 22.35 -11.12 10.59
N PRO A 173 23.09 -9.99 10.60
CA PRO A 173 22.50 -8.68 10.36
C PRO A 173 22.38 -8.49 8.85
N THR A 174 21.30 -8.93 8.20
CA THR A 174 20.92 -8.40 6.86
C THR A 174 19.62 -8.90 6.23
N SER A 175 18.97 -9.99 6.66
CA SER A 175 17.68 -10.35 6.04
C SER A 175 16.54 -9.62 6.75
N SER A 176 15.89 -8.69 6.06
CA SER A 176 14.67 -8.07 6.54
C SER A 176 13.62 -9.17 6.85
N PRO A 177 12.88 -9.08 7.97
CA PRO A 177 11.82 -10.05 8.33
C PRO A 177 10.82 -10.40 7.21
N PRO A 178 10.38 -9.46 6.33
CA PRO A 178 9.43 -9.78 5.26
C PRO A 178 10.02 -10.67 4.15
N GLU A 179 11.31 -10.56 3.83
CA GLU A 179 11.92 -11.32 2.74
C GLU A 179 12.03 -12.83 3.04
N CYS A 180 12.26 -13.18 4.30
CA CYS A 180 12.32 -14.58 4.74
C CYS A 180 10.94 -15.26 4.64
N CYS A 181 9.89 -14.54 5.08
CA CYS A 181 8.51 -15.03 5.00
C CYS A 181 8.07 -15.24 3.55
N ARG A 182 8.45 -14.33 2.64
CA ARG A 182 8.10 -14.42 1.22
C ARG A 182 8.72 -15.64 0.53
N LYS A 183 10.02 -15.88 0.72
CA LYS A 183 10.70 -17.06 0.16
C LYS A 183 10.11 -18.37 0.68
N ALA A 184 9.72 -18.41 1.94
CA ALA A 184 9.06 -19.57 2.52
C ALA A 184 7.68 -19.83 1.88
N GLN A 185 6.88 -18.78 1.64
CA GLN A 185 5.59 -18.90 0.96
C GLN A 185 5.74 -19.38 -0.49
N GLU A 186 6.68 -18.81 -1.25
CA GLU A 186 6.99 -19.26 -2.62
C GLU A 186 7.38 -20.74 -2.65
N ALA A 187 8.22 -21.20 -1.71
CA ALA A 187 8.62 -22.59 -1.62
C ALA A 187 7.44 -23.53 -1.26
N LEU A 188 6.54 -23.10 -0.38
CA LEU A 188 5.33 -23.85 -0.04
C LEU A 188 4.39 -23.97 -1.25
N LEU A 189 4.17 -22.89 -1.98
CA LEU A 189 3.33 -22.89 -3.18
C LEU A 189 3.89 -23.84 -4.23
N LYS A 190 5.19 -23.77 -4.52
CA LYS A 190 5.87 -24.69 -5.45
C LYS A 190 5.69 -26.15 -5.02
N LYS A 191 5.85 -26.44 -3.73
CA LYS A 191 5.63 -27.80 -3.19
C LYS A 191 4.20 -28.28 -3.40
N LEU A 192 3.20 -27.41 -3.23
CA LEU A 192 1.79 -27.74 -3.47
C LEU A 192 1.54 -28.02 -4.96
N VAL A 193 2.08 -27.17 -5.86
CA VAL A 193 1.99 -27.37 -7.31
C VAL A 193 2.59 -28.71 -7.72
N CYS A 194 3.80 -29.05 -7.25
CA CYS A 194 4.45 -30.32 -7.57
C CYS A 194 3.61 -31.54 -7.12
N ARG A 195 3.01 -31.48 -5.93
CA ARG A 195 2.15 -32.57 -5.44
C ARG A 195 0.88 -32.72 -6.26
N THR A 196 0.21 -31.60 -6.59
CA THR A 196 -0.98 -31.62 -7.45
C THR A 196 -0.65 -32.18 -8.84
N LEU A 197 0.54 -31.86 -9.37
CA LEU A 197 1.01 -32.37 -10.65
C LEU A 197 1.25 -33.89 -10.61
N SER A 198 1.81 -34.43 -9.52
CA SER A 198 1.91 -35.88 -9.33
C SER A 198 0.54 -36.55 -9.31
N VAL A 199 -0.41 -36.00 -8.55
CA VAL A 199 -1.79 -36.53 -8.49
C VAL A 199 -2.46 -36.49 -9.86
N ALA A 200 -2.32 -35.39 -10.61
CA ALA A 200 -2.87 -35.27 -11.96
C ALA A 200 -2.29 -36.30 -12.93
N LYS A 201 -0.99 -36.61 -12.82
CA LYS A 201 -0.34 -37.66 -13.61
C LYS A 201 -0.83 -39.06 -13.22
N ASP A 202 -0.97 -39.32 -11.93
CA ASP A 202 -1.47 -40.61 -11.42
C ASP A 202 -2.93 -40.89 -11.88
N MET A 203 -3.71 -39.83 -12.08
CA MET A 203 -5.07 -39.89 -12.62
C MET A 203 -5.13 -39.93 -14.16
N ASN A 204 -3.98 -39.90 -14.85
CA ASN A 204 -3.87 -39.89 -16.31
C ASN A 204 -4.66 -38.74 -16.98
N MET A 205 -4.54 -37.53 -16.43
CA MET A 205 -5.21 -36.33 -16.93
C MET A 205 -4.67 -35.83 -18.27
N SER A 206 -5.47 -35.04 -19.00
CA SER A 206 -5.08 -34.41 -20.27
C SER A 206 -3.78 -33.60 -20.13
N GLU A 207 -2.96 -33.61 -21.18
CA GLU A 207 -1.73 -32.83 -21.25
C GLU A 207 -1.97 -31.33 -21.08
N ASP A 208 -3.13 -30.81 -21.49
CA ASP A 208 -3.48 -29.41 -21.30
C ASP A 208 -3.51 -29.01 -19.82
N LEU A 209 -4.06 -29.88 -18.96
CA LEU A 209 -4.12 -29.64 -17.51
C LEU A 209 -2.74 -29.73 -16.87
N ILE A 210 -1.91 -30.65 -17.34
CA ILE A 210 -0.52 -30.79 -16.90
C ILE A 210 0.28 -29.54 -17.29
N ASN A 211 0.10 -29.02 -18.51
CA ASN A 211 0.73 -27.81 -19.00
C ASN A 211 0.31 -26.57 -18.19
N VAL A 212 -0.98 -26.46 -17.83
CA VAL A 212 -1.45 -25.40 -16.94
C VAL A 212 -0.73 -25.45 -15.60
N LEU A 213 -0.65 -26.63 -14.96
CA LEU A 213 0.03 -26.79 -13.68
C LEU A 213 1.54 -26.50 -13.76
N GLN A 214 2.21 -26.88 -14.84
CA GLN A 214 3.63 -26.57 -15.07
C GLN A 214 3.88 -25.07 -15.26
N ASN A 215 2.95 -24.36 -15.88
CA ASN A 215 3.06 -22.92 -16.03
C ASN A 215 2.87 -22.15 -14.72
N LEU A 216 2.29 -22.76 -13.68
CA LEU A 216 2.20 -22.20 -12.33
C LEU A 216 3.50 -22.33 -11.52
N GLU A 217 4.47 -23.13 -11.99
CA GLU A 217 5.77 -23.31 -11.33
C GLU A 217 6.80 -22.24 -11.72
N LYS A 218 6.58 -21.58 -12.86
CA LYS A 218 7.44 -20.52 -13.43
C LYS A 218 7.28 -19.20 -12.71
#